data_AF-V5CI93-F1
#
_entry.id   AF-V5CI93-F1
#
_cell.length_a   1.000
_cell.length_b   1.000
_cell.length_c   1.000
_cell.angle_alpha   90.00
_cell.angle_beta   90.00
_cell.angle_gamma   90.00
#
_symmetry.space_group_name_H-M   'P 1'
#
loop_
_entity.id
_entity.type
_entity.pdbx_description
1 polymer ?
#
loop_
_entity_poly.entity_id
_entity_poly.type
_entity_poly.pdbx_seq_one_letter_code
_entity_poly.pdbx_strand_id
1 'polypeptide(L)'
;MDNNLELFHTLLHSDGALHILQDGIIKRSNNISLVPLTEGLQMINYVLKSWAQLDSSFSESFTPTAGLVVFLFNASSGGDTWIDDYLCLNAIVTKNAMKFKDGFVFTGPWSGAVWLVSSREHNGPHTFVSCDFTIVATVMIQNFSKLGTPLPGAGLDALVSTNFIGLSHDADSRWVTVFYGIKTASGSTWEPGKEYQVALMLPDGHRDVCT
;
A
#
# COMPACT_ATOMS: atom_id res chain seq x y z
N MET A 1 35.42 -20.29 -4.46
CA MET A 1 35.58 -19.36 -5.60
C MET A 1 34.22 -19.24 -6.23
N ASP A 2 33.50 -18.19 -5.86
CA ASP A 2 32.17 -17.91 -6.39
C ASP A 2 32.33 -17.48 -7.85
N ASN A 3 31.82 -18.30 -8.78
CA ASN A 3 31.66 -17.89 -10.16
C ASN A 3 30.43 -16.98 -10.23
N ASN A 4 30.54 -15.74 -9.75
CA ASN A 4 29.54 -14.72 -10.05
C ASN A 4 29.61 -14.46 -11.56
N LEU A 5 28.69 -15.07 -12.31
CA LEU A 5 28.38 -14.65 -13.66
C LEU A 5 27.80 -13.23 -13.55
N GLU A 6 28.53 -12.21 -14.00
CA GLU A 6 27.92 -10.91 -14.25
C GLU A 6 27.00 -11.06 -15.47
N LEU A 7 25.69 -10.95 -15.22
CA LEU A 7 24.65 -10.93 -16.24
C LEU A 7 24.22 -9.49 -16.45
N PHE A 8 24.40 -8.97 -17.66
CA PHE A 8 23.85 -7.67 -18.04
C PHE A 8 22.53 -7.88 -18.77
N HIS A 9 21.53 -7.09 -18.38
CA HIS A 9 20.20 -7.11 -18.98
C HIS A 9 19.84 -5.73 -19.51
N THR A 10 19.30 -5.67 -20.72
CA THR A 10 18.75 -4.44 -21.29
C THR A 10 17.38 -4.74 -21.89
N LEU A 11 16.38 -3.94 -21.56
CA LEU A 11 15.05 -4.03 -22.15
C LEU A 11 14.95 -3.12 -23.37
N LEU A 12 14.35 -3.64 -24.44
CA LEU A 12 14.07 -2.91 -25.68
C LEU A 12 12.59 -3.05 -26.03
N HIS A 13 11.89 -1.92 -26.14
CA HIS A 13 10.53 -1.86 -26.68
C HIS A 13 10.56 -1.14 -28.03
N SER A 14 10.26 -1.86 -29.12
CA SER A 14 10.23 -1.33 -30.49
C SER A 14 9.11 -2.00 -31.28
N ASP A 15 8.43 -1.24 -32.12
CA ASP A 15 7.38 -1.73 -33.03
C ASP A 15 6.29 -2.58 -32.35
N GLY A 16 5.96 -2.23 -31.10
CA GLY A 16 4.95 -2.93 -30.30
C GLY A 16 5.41 -4.28 -29.74
N ALA A 17 6.71 -4.56 -29.72
CA ALA A 17 7.28 -5.77 -29.14
C ALA A 17 8.30 -5.43 -28.04
N LEU A 18 8.28 -6.20 -26.95
CA LEU A 18 9.22 -6.10 -25.85
C LEU A 18 10.24 -7.22 -25.94
N HIS A 19 11.52 -6.89 -25.80
CA HIS A 19 12.62 -7.82 -25.82
C HIS A 19 13.56 -7.57 -24.64
N ILE A 20 14.23 -8.62 -24.19
CA ILE A 20 15.36 -8.53 -23.26
C ILE A 20 16.63 -8.99 -23.97
N LEU A 21 17.64 -8.14 -23.94
CA LEU A 21 19.00 -8.47 -24.28
C LEU A 21 19.67 -9.04 -23.03
N GLN A 22 20.25 -10.23 -23.13
CA GLN A 22 20.99 -10.87 -22.04
C GLN A 22 22.43 -11.08 -22.50
N ASP A 23 23.40 -10.52 -21.78
CA ASP A 23 24.83 -10.81 -21.97
C ASP A 23 25.31 -11.74 -20.85
N GLY A 24 25.70 -12.96 -21.24
CA GLY A 24 26.27 -13.95 -20.34
C GLY A 24 27.75 -14.18 -20.62
N ILE A 25 28.61 -13.88 -19.64
CA ILE A 25 30.04 -14.17 -19.72
C ILE A 25 30.30 -15.60 -19.24
N ILE A 26 30.41 -16.56 -20.17
CA ILE A 26 30.83 -17.93 -19.86
C ILE A 26 32.28 -18.11 -20.28
N LYS A 27 33.19 -18.19 -19.29
CA LYS A 27 34.59 -18.65 -19.38
C LYS A 27 35.26 -18.49 -20.78
N ARG A 28 35.33 -17.24 -21.26
CA ARG A 28 35.99 -16.73 -22.51
C ARG A 28 35.14 -16.57 -23.78
N SER A 29 33.81 -16.65 -23.72
CA SER A 29 32.93 -16.19 -24.82
C SER A 29 31.76 -15.36 -24.29
N ASN A 30 31.50 -14.19 -24.89
CA ASN A 30 30.28 -13.42 -24.67
C ASN A 30 29.17 -14.06 -25.50
N ASN A 31 28.07 -14.47 -24.85
CA ASN A 31 26.86 -14.88 -25.55
C ASN A 31 25.81 -13.80 -25.33
N ILE A 32 25.46 -13.10 -26.40
CA ILE A 32 24.40 -12.09 -26.41
C ILE A 32 23.16 -12.72 -27.02
N SER A 33 22.10 -12.87 -26.23
CA SER A 33 20.80 -13.34 -26.70
C SER A 33 19.76 -12.22 -26.63
N LEU A 34 18.93 -12.13 -27.67
CA LEU A 34 17.75 -11.28 -27.69
C LEU A 34 16.53 -12.18 -27.58
N VAL A 35 15.78 -12.05 -26.47
CA VAL A 35 14.63 -12.90 -26.16
C VAL A 35 13.35 -12.06 -26.19
N PRO A 36 12.31 -12.46 -26.94
CA PRO A 36 11.02 -11.79 -26.92
C PRO A 36 10.30 -12.02 -25.58
N LEU A 37 9.68 -10.98 -25.04
CA LEU A 37 8.91 -11.00 -23.79
C LEU A 37 7.41 -10.80 -24.06
N THR A 38 6.83 -11.66 -24.90
CA THR A 38 5.43 -11.54 -25.33
C THR A 38 4.45 -11.58 -24.16
N GLU A 39 4.61 -12.54 -23.24
CA GLU A 39 3.76 -12.65 -22.04
C GLU A 39 3.94 -11.45 -21.11
N GLY A 40 5.19 -11.00 -20.92
CA GLY A 40 5.49 -9.81 -20.12
C GLY A 40 4.83 -8.55 -20.68
N LEU A 41 4.87 -8.37 -22.00
CA LEU A 41 4.20 -7.25 -22.67
C LEU A 41 2.67 -7.34 -22.55
N GLN A 42 2.09 -8.54 -22.67
CA GLN A 42 0.66 -8.74 -22.45
C GLN A 42 0.25 -8.35 -21.02
N MET A 43 1.04 -8.73 -20.02
CA MET A 43 0.79 -8.36 -18.62
C MET A 43 0.92 -6.85 -18.39
N ILE A 44 1.95 -6.21 -18.94
CA ILE A 44 2.11 -4.75 -18.87
C ILE A 44 0.90 -4.05 -19.50
N ASN A 45 0.47 -4.46 -20.68
CA ASN A 45 -0.69 -3.87 -21.35
C ASN A 45 -1.99 -4.09 -20.55
N TYR A 46 -2.14 -5.25 -19.91
CA TYR A 46 -3.27 -5.51 -19.02
C TYR A 46 -3.29 -4.55 -17.83
N VAL A 47 -2.15 -4.40 -17.14
CA VAL A 47 -2.02 -3.48 -15.99
C VAL A 47 -2.26 -2.03 -16.39
N LEU A 48 -1.63 -1.55 -17.46
CA LEU A 48 -1.81 -0.18 -17.97
C LEU A 48 -3.27 0.11 -18.35
N LYS A 49 -3.95 -0.88 -18.93
CA LYS A 49 -5.38 -0.77 -19.26
C LYS A 49 -6.23 -0.68 -17.99
N SER A 50 -5.94 -1.49 -16.97
CA SER A 50 -6.63 -1.44 -15.68
C SER A 50 -6.45 -0.08 -15.00
N TRP A 51 -5.23 0.47 -15.00
CA TRP A 51 -4.96 1.82 -14.46
C TRP A 51 -5.78 2.89 -15.18
N ALA A 52 -5.74 2.90 -16.51
CA ALA A 52 -6.48 3.88 -17.30
C ALA A 52 -8.00 3.79 -17.08
N GLN A 53 -8.54 2.57 -16.93
CA GLN A 53 -9.96 2.36 -16.64
C GLN A 53 -10.34 2.87 -15.25
N LEU A 54 -9.51 2.60 -14.24
CA LEU A 54 -9.73 3.06 -12.88
C LEU A 54 -9.62 4.58 -12.76
N ASP A 55 -8.60 5.19 -13.37
CA ASP A 55 -8.44 6.65 -13.38
C ASP A 55 -9.59 7.36 -14.11
N SER A 56 -10.12 6.75 -15.17
CA SER A 56 -11.29 7.27 -15.88
C SER A 56 -12.54 7.27 -15.00
N SER A 57 -12.76 6.23 -14.18
CA SER A 57 -13.93 6.17 -13.30
C SER A 57 -13.87 7.21 -12.17
N PHE A 58 -12.67 7.50 -11.66
CA PHE A 58 -12.47 8.60 -10.72
C PHE A 58 -12.67 9.97 -11.35
N SER A 59 -12.28 10.14 -12.61
CA SER A 59 -12.50 11.39 -13.34
C SER A 59 -13.98 11.73 -13.49
N GLU A 60 -14.84 10.72 -13.69
CA GLU A 60 -16.31 10.91 -13.74
C GLU A 60 -16.91 11.41 -12.42
N SER A 61 -16.22 11.14 -11.30
CA SER A 61 -16.62 11.57 -9.96
C SER A 61 -15.84 12.80 -9.46
N PHE A 62 -15.04 13.45 -10.31
CA PHE A 62 -14.15 14.56 -9.96
C PHE A 62 -13.15 14.25 -8.84
N THR A 63 -12.79 12.97 -8.68
CA THR A 63 -11.81 12.52 -7.69
C THR A 63 -10.40 12.65 -8.28
N PRO A 64 -9.47 13.39 -7.65
CA PRO A 64 -8.10 13.51 -8.14
C PRO A 64 -7.34 12.17 -8.06
N THR A 65 -6.70 11.76 -9.15
CA THR A 65 -5.86 10.55 -9.20
C THR A 65 -4.37 10.84 -9.33
N ALA A 66 -3.99 12.12 -9.49
CA ALA A 66 -2.59 12.51 -9.52
C ALA A 66 -1.91 12.18 -8.19
N GLY A 67 -0.94 11.27 -8.22
CA GLY A 67 -0.22 10.79 -7.03
C GLY A 67 -0.97 9.70 -6.24
N LEU A 68 -2.08 9.17 -6.75
CA LEU A 68 -2.74 8.00 -6.16
C LEU A 68 -1.94 6.74 -6.50
N VAL A 69 -1.44 6.05 -5.48
CA VAL A 69 -0.55 4.87 -5.64
C VAL A 69 -1.26 3.56 -5.30
N VAL A 70 -2.32 3.61 -4.51
CA VAL A 70 -3.05 2.42 -4.04
C VAL A 70 -4.52 2.74 -3.88
N PHE A 71 -5.38 1.78 -4.24
CA PHE A 71 -6.81 1.86 -3.96
C PHE A 71 -7.32 0.51 -3.44
N LEU A 72 -7.57 0.45 -2.13
CA LEU A 72 -8.05 -0.74 -1.44
C LEU A 72 -9.57 -0.69 -1.33
N PHE A 73 -10.26 -1.34 -2.26
CA PHE A 73 -11.73 -1.36 -2.32
C PHE A 73 -12.29 -2.78 -2.40
N ASN A 74 -11.65 -3.66 -3.17
CA ASN A 74 -12.09 -5.03 -3.31
C ASN A 74 -11.42 -5.99 -2.33
N ALA A 75 -12.18 -6.94 -1.80
CA ALA A 75 -11.67 -7.99 -0.92
C ALA A 75 -11.72 -9.36 -1.61
N SER A 76 -10.64 -10.15 -1.48
CA SER A 76 -10.56 -11.50 -2.02
C SER A 76 -11.57 -12.44 -1.35
N SER A 77 -11.98 -13.50 -2.05
CA SER A 77 -12.92 -14.50 -1.52
C SER A 77 -12.36 -15.32 -0.34
N GLY A 78 -11.06 -15.21 -0.05
CA GLY A 78 -10.36 -15.91 1.04
C GLY A 78 -10.23 -15.11 2.34
N GLY A 79 -10.57 -13.82 2.33
CA GLY A 79 -10.69 -12.97 3.53
C GLY A 79 -9.38 -12.51 4.18
N ASP A 80 -8.21 -12.97 3.70
CA ASP A 80 -6.89 -12.60 4.23
C ASP A 80 -6.14 -11.58 3.35
N THR A 81 -6.79 -11.07 2.29
CA THR A 81 -6.19 -10.15 1.33
C THR A 81 -7.16 -9.03 0.97
N TRP A 82 -6.72 -7.78 1.11
CA TRP A 82 -7.38 -6.60 0.55
C TRP A 82 -6.70 -6.27 -0.77
N ILE A 83 -7.45 -6.35 -1.86
CA ILE A 83 -6.92 -6.19 -3.21
C ILE A 83 -6.66 -4.72 -3.47
N ASP A 84 -5.48 -4.43 -3.99
CA ASP A 84 -5.17 -3.14 -4.59
C ASP A 84 -5.67 -3.14 -6.03
N ASP A 85 -6.62 -2.26 -6.33
CA ASP A 85 -7.23 -2.16 -7.66
C ASP A 85 -6.28 -1.56 -8.70
N TYR A 86 -5.16 -0.94 -8.28
CA TYR A 86 -4.02 -0.63 -9.15
C TYR A 86 -3.09 -1.84 -9.38
N LEU A 87 -3.41 -3.01 -8.84
CA LEU A 87 -2.71 -4.29 -9.08
C LEU A 87 -1.21 -4.26 -8.75
N CYS A 88 -0.76 -3.31 -7.94
CA CYS A 88 0.66 -3.16 -7.60
C CYS A 88 0.99 -3.99 -6.37
N LEU A 89 0.27 -3.75 -5.27
CA LEU A 89 0.54 -4.43 -4.01
C LEU A 89 -0.70 -4.53 -3.12
N ASN A 90 -1.15 -5.76 -2.88
CA ASN A 90 -2.28 -6.02 -1.97
C ASN A 90 -1.92 -5.78 -0.51
N ALA A 91 -2.92 -5.45 0.32
CA ALA A 91 -2.76 -5.43 1.77
C ALA A 91 -3.03 -6.80 2.39
N ILE A 92 -2.28 -7.13 3.44
CA ILE A 92 -2.44 -8.35 4.22
C ILE A 92 -3.51 -8.10 5.26
N VAL A 93 -4.51 -8.99 5.33
CA VAL A 93 -5.62 -8.89 6.27
C VAL A 93 -5.56 -10.05 7.25
N THR A 94 -5.83 -9.77 8.52
CA THR A 94 -5.86 -10.80 9.56
C THR A 94 -7.02 -11.78 9.32
N LYS A 95 -6.79 -13.08 9.53
CA LYS A 95 -7.77 -14.16 9.26
C LYS A 95 -9.11 -14.03 9.99
N ASN A 96 -9.17 -13.26 11.07
CA ASN A 96 -10.40 -13.01 11.85
C ASN A 96 -11.19 -11.77 11.38
N ALA A 97 -10.71 -11.06 10.35
CA ALA A 97 -11.47 -9.98 9.74
C ALA A 97 -12.61 -10.55 8.91
N MET A 98 -13.74 -9.84 8.88
CA MET A 98 -14.90 -10.21 8.08
C MET A 98 -15.10 -9.21 6.96
N LYS A 99 -15.33 -9.68 5.73
CA LYS A 99 -15.67 -8.80 4.61
C LYS A 99 -17.00 -8.08 4.89
N PHE A 100 -17.05 -6.78 4.63
CA PHE A 100 -18.26 -5.97 4.76
C PHE A 100 -18.26 -4.84 3.74
N LYS A 101 -19.29 -4.82 2.88
CA LYS A 101 -19.36 -3.90 1.73
C LYS A 101 -18.02 -3.93 0.96
N ASP A 102 -17.40 -2.77 0.80
CA ASP A 102 -16.16 -2.50 0.08
C ASP A 102 -14.93 -2.46 1.01
N GLY A 103 -15.00 -3.21 2.13
CA GLY A 103 -13.93 -3.25 3.11
C GLY A 103 -14.08 -4.40 4.10
N PHE A 104 -13.62 -4.17 5.33
CA PHE A 104 -13.53 -5.18 6.38
C PHE A 104 -14.04 -4.68 7.73
N VAL A 105 -14.61 -5.61 8.50
CA VAL A 105 -14.89 -5.46 9.93
C VAL A 105 -13.81 -6.20 10.69
N PHE A 106 -13.11 -5.47 11.55
CA PHE A 106 -12.08 -5.99 12.43
C PHE A 106 -12.66 -6.23 13.82
N THR A 107 -12.59 -7.47 14.31
CA THR A 107 -13.11 -7.85 15.62
C THR A 107 -12.03 -8.45 16.50
N GLY A 108 -11.91 -7.89 17.71
CA GLY A 108 -11.00 -8.38 18.72
C GLY A 108 -9.58 -7.84 18.63
N PRO A 109 -8.73 -8.22 19.60
CA PRO A 109 -7.34 -7.78 19.65
C PRO A 109 -6.59 -8.23 18.40
N TRP A 110 -5.69 -7.38 17.91
CA TRP A 110 -4.79 -7.68 16.78
C TRP A 110 -5.47 -7.97 15.44
N SER A 111 -6.77 -7.67 15.29
CA SER A 111 -7.45 -7.71 14.00
C SER A 111 -7.19 -6.42 13.22
N GLY A 112 -6.85 -6.52 11.95
CA GLY A 112 -6.53 -5.37 11.11
C GLY A 112 -6.14 -5.73 9.69
N ALA A 113 -5.72 -4.70 8.96
CA ALA A 113 -5.10 -4.81 7.65
C ALA A 113 -3.79 -4.03 7.65
N VAL A 114 -2.77 -4.57 6.98
CA VAL A 114 -1.44 -3.96 6.87
C VAL A 114 -1.06 -3.88 5.40
N TRP A 115 -0.76 -2.67 4.93
CA TRP A 115 -0.23 -2.44 3.59
C TRP A 115 1.26 -2.07 3.70
N LEU A 116 2.12 -2.87 3.06
CA LEU A 116 3.57 -2.78 3.25
C LEU A 116 4.20 -1.84 2.21
N VAL A 117 4.35 -0.57 2.56
CA VAL A 117 4.96 0.46 1.68
C VAL A 117 6.43 0.13 1.38
N SER A 118 7.18 -0.29 2.39
CA SER A 118 8.61 -0.61 2.25
C SER A 118 9.00 -1.76 3.18
N SER A 119 9.07 -2.98 2.65
CA SER A 119 9.75 -4.08 3.32
C SER A 119 10.93 -4.51 2.46
N ARG A 120 12.15 -4.44 3.03
CA ARG A 120 13.40 -4.84 2.35
C ARG A 120 13.36 -6.29 1.87
N GLU A 121 12.58 -7.13 2.55
CA GLU A 121 12.38 -8.54 2.25
C GLU A 121 11.45 -8.80 1.05
N HIS A 122 10.53 -7.87 0.72
CA HIS A 122 9.53 -8.07 -0.35
C HIS A 122 9.76 -7.15 -1.56
N ASN A 123 10.32 -5.95 -1.37
CA ASN A 123 10.39 -4.90 -2.40
C ASN A 123 11.78 -4.75 -3.06
N GLY A 124 12.77 -5.56 -2.66
CA GLY A 124 14.13 -5.51 -3.23
C GLY A 124 14.85 -4.16 -3.00
N PRO A 125 15.89 -3.82 -3.79
CA PRO A 125 16.67 -2.58 -3.63
C PRO A 125 15.94 -1.29 -4.08
N HIS A 126 14.70 -1.41 -4.57
CA HIS A 126 13.89 -0.28 -5.08
C HIS A 126 12.69 -0.05 -4.16
N THR A 127 12.94 0.16 -2.87
CA THR A 127 11.93 0.60 -1.91
C THR A 127 11.64 2.07 -2.10
N PHE A 128 10.37 2.41 -2.37
CA PHE A 128 9.88 3.78 -2.25
C PHE A 128 9.73 4.12 -0.76
N VAL A 129 10.43 5.15 -0.30
CA VAL A 129 10.19 5.76 1.03
C VAL A 129 9.41 7.04 0.77
N SER A 130 8.10 7.01 1.02
CA SER A 130 7.26 8.21 0.88
C SER A 130 7.41 9.06 2.12
N CYS A 131 8.09 10.21 1.99
CA CYS A 131 8.18 11.19 3.07
C CYS A 131 6.98 12.11 3.18
N ASP A 132 6.18 12.15 2.12
CA ASP A 132 4.95 12.91 2.06
C ASP A 132 3.86 11.97 1.57
N PHE A 133 2.74 11.89 2.28
CA PHE A 133 1.63 11.03 1.88
C PHE A 133 0.31 11.49 2.46
N THR A 134 -0.78 11.03 1.84
CA THR A 134 -2.13 11.17 2.37
C THR A 134 -2.80 9.80 2.39
N ILE A 135 -3.33 9.40 3.54
CA ILE A 135 -4.19 8.23 3.70
C ILE A 135 -5.62 8.71 3.85
N VAL A 136 -6.51 8.24 2.98
CA VAL A 136 -7.96 8.50 3.07
C VAL A 136 -8.69 7.19 3.32
N ALA A 137 -9.60 7.18 4.30
CA ALA A 137 -10.40 6.00 4.62
C ALA A 137 -11.77 6.39 5.16
N THR A 138 -12.76 5.56 4.88
CA THR A 138 -14.05 5.58 5.59
C THR A 138 -13.98 4.62 6.76
N VAL A 139 -14.22 5.12 7.97
CA VAL A 139 -14.20 4.32 9.21
C VAL A 139 -15.56 4.34 9.88
N MET A 140 -15.94 3.23 10.49
CA MET A 140 -17.16 3.11 11.28
C MET A 140 -16.84 2.32 12.54
N ILE A 141 -17.09 2.92 13.69
CA ILE A 141 -16.83 2.29 14.99
C ILE A 141 -18.14 1.70 15.49
N GLN A 142 -18.20 0.38 15.67
CA GLN A 142 -19.44 -0.29 16.10
C GLN A 142 -19.63 -0.29 17.62
N ASN A 143 -18.54 -0.50 18.37
CA ASN A 143 -18.59 -0.70 19.80
C ASN A 143 -17.64 0.25 20.53
N PHE A 144 -18.03 0.69 21.72
CA PHE A 144 -17.14 1.43 22.62
C PHE A 144 -15.98 0.54 23.09
N SER A 145 -14.77 1.10 23.10
CA SER A 145 -13.57 0.45 23.64
C SER A 145 -13.00 1.29 24.76
N LYS A 146 -12.77 0.67 25.92
CA LYS A 146 -12.21 1.31 27.11
C LYS A 146 -10.71 1.60 26.99
N LEU A 147 -10.01 0.90 26.09
CA LEU A 147 -8.55 0.99 25.98
C LEU A 147 -8.09 1.98 24.89
N GLY A 148 -9.03 2.51 24.10
CA GLY A 148 -8.74 3.20 22.87
C GLY A 148 -8.20 2.25 21.80
N THR A 149 -8.78 2.29 20.60
CA THR A 149 -8.39 1.37 19.51
C THR A 149 -7.74 2.15 18.38
N PRO A 150 -6.57 1.73 17.88
CA PRO A 150 -5.98 2.32 16.68
C PRO A 150 -6.88 2.06 15.47
N LEU A 151 -7.05 3.08 14.65
CA LEU A 151 -7.80 3.06 13.39
C LEU A 151 -6.75 3.17 12.25
N PRO A 152 -6.98 3.85 11.11
CA PRO A 152 -5.92 4.07 10.12
C PRO A 152 -4.71 4.80 10.71
N GLY A 153 -3.53 4.39 10.26
CA GLY A 153 -2.27 5.04 10.59
C GLY A 153 -1.11 4.45 9.77
N ALA A 154 0.06 5.06 9.91
CA ALA A 154 1.32 4.58 9.34
C ALA A 154 2.36 4.44 10.46
N GLY A 155 3.17 3.38 10.36
CA GLY A 155 4.25 3.07 11.30
C GLY A 155 5.53 2.71 10.54
N LEU A 156 6.67 2.88 11.20
CA LEU A 156 8.00 2.64 10.63
C LEU A 156 8.47 1.18 10.78
N ASP A 157 7.81 0.40 11.65
CA ASP A 157 8.07 -1.02 11.83
C ASP A 157 6.74 -1.73 12.15
N ALA A 158 6.49 -2.87 11.53
CA ALA A 158 5.31 -3.69 11.82
C ALA A 158 5.38 -4.33 13.21
N LEU A 159 6.58 -4.48 13.79
CA LEU A 159 6.80 -5.07 15.11
C LEU A 159 6.84 -4.05 16.26
N VAL A 160 7.18 -2.79 15.99
CA VAL A 160 7.32 -1.75 17.03
C VAL A 160 6.19 -0.75 16.91
N SER A 161 5.33 -0.77 17.93
CA SER A 161 4.06 -0.03 18.09
C SER A 161 4.16 1.50 18.17
N THR A 162 5.19 2.11 17.60
CA THR A 162 5.28 3.56 17.42
C THR A 162 4.66 3.94 16.09
N ASN A 163 3.33 4.11 16.09
CA ASN A 163 2.65 4.80 14.99
C ASN A 163 3.27 6.18 14.83
N PHE A 164 3.82 6.42 13.63
CA PHE A 164 4.40 7.69 13.26
C PHE A 164 3.30 8.74 13.07
N ILE A 165 2.21 8.36 12.38
CA ILE A 165 0.99 9.16 12.25
C ILE A 165 -0.21 8.22 12.34
N GLY A 166 -1.29 8.63 13.01
CA GLY A 166 -2.47 7.79 13.10
C GLY A 166 -3.66 8.46 13.75
N LEU A 167 -4.80 7.78 13.63
CA LEU A 167 -6.02 8.10 14.33
C LEU A 167 -6.36 6.97 15.32
N SER A 168 -6.81 7.34 16.49
CA SER A 168 -7.44 6.45 17.47
C SER A 168 -8.59 7.19 18.15
N HIS A 169 -9.11 6.60 19.21
CA HIS A 169 -10.06 7.27 20.10
C HIS A 169 -9.77 6.92 21.56
N ASP A 170 -10.32 7.70 22.49
CA ASP A 170 -10.23 7.41 23.92
C ASP A 170 -11.50 6.73 24.47
N ALA A 171 -11.52 6.51 25.79
CA ALA A 171 -12.65 5.90 26.49
C ALA A 171 -13.88 6.82 26.59
N ASP A 172 -13.71 8.14 26.37
CA ASP A 172 -14.77 9.15 26.38
C ASP A 172 -15.32 9.41 24.97
N SER A 173 -15.01 8.51 24.01
CA SER A 173 -15.40 8.63 22.60
C SER A 173 -14.89 9.88 21.89
N ARG A 174 -13.79 10.47 22.37
CA ARG A 174 -13.12 11.56 21.65
C ARG A 174 -12.15 10.98 20.63
N TRP A 175 -12.05 11.65 19.50
CA TRP A 175 -11.00 11.37 18.52
C TRP A 175 -9.63 11.71 19.12
N VAL A 176 -8.64 10.86 18.89
CA VAL A 176 -7.25 11.05 19.33
C VAL A 176 -6.36 10.93 18.12
N THR A 177 -5.57 11.97 17.85
CA THR A 177 -4.53 11.91 16.82
C THR A 177 -3.23 11.43 17.45
N VAL A 178 -2.47 10.64 16.70
CA VAL A 178 -1.14 10.17 17.08
C VAL A 178 -0.13 10.76 16.11
N PHE A 179 0.90 11.42 16.64
CA PHE A 179 2.05 11.87 15.87
C PHE A 179 3.31 11.57 16.67
N TYR A 180 4.20 10.72 16.16
CA TYR A 180 5.39 10.23 16.88
C TYR A 180 5.10 9.66 18.27
N GLY A 181 4.03 8.86 18.38
CA GLY A 181 3.58 8.34 19.67
C GLY A 181 2.96 9.38 20.62
N ILE A 182 3.02 10.68 20.31
CA ILE A 182 2.32 11.73 21.06
C ILE A 182 0.84 11.67 20.71
N LYS A 183 0.01 11.48 21.73
CA LYS A 183 -1.45 11.43 21.62
C LYS A 183 -2.06 12.78 21.94
N THR A 184 -2.84 13.33 21.02
CA THR A 184 -3.59 14.58 21.23
C THR A 184 -5.08 14.30 21.09
N ALA A 185 -5.81 14.42 22.18
CA ALA A 185 -7.27 14.31 22.17
C ALA A 185 -7.88 15.55 21.51
N SER A 186 -8.82 15.32 20.60
CA SER A 186 -9.65 16.35 20.00
C SER A 186 -10.79 16.75 20.95
N GLY A 187 -11.36 17.94 20.75
CA GLY A 187 -12.63 18.34 21.35
C GLY A 187 -13.85 17.67 20.71
N SER A 188 -13.70 17.00 19.57
CA SER A 188 -14.77 16.31 18.85
C SER A 188 -14.91 14.85 19.27
N THR A 189 -16.15 14.39 19.39
CA THR A 189 -16.50 12.99 19.66
C THR A 189 -16.94 12.24 18.40
N TRP A 190 -17.01 10.93 18.49
CA TRP A 190 -17.64 10.05 17.51
C TRP A 190 -18.85 9.34 18.10
N GLU A 191 -19.63 8.73 17.22
CA GLU A 191 -20.89 8.05 17.53
C GLU A 191 -20.85 6.63 16.98
N PRO A 192 -21.28 5.60 17.74
CA PRO A 192 -21.32 4.23 17.25
C PRO A 192 -22.19 4.07 16.00
N GLY A 193 -21.73 3.26 15.06
CA GLY A 193 -22.45 2.95 13.82
C GLY A 193 -22.49 4.07 12.78
N LYS A 194 -21.87 5.23 13.07
CA LYS A 194 -21.75 6.34 12.11
C LYS A 194 -20.48 6.19 11.28
N GLU A 195 -20.61 6.40 9.98
CA GLU A 195 -19.50 6.43 9.04
C GLU A 195 -18.82 7.81 9.10
N TYR A 196 -17.48 7.80 9.14
CA TYR A 196 -16.63 8.99 9.15
C TYR A 196 -15.59 8.88 8.06
N GLN A 197 -15.38 9.96 7.30
CA GLN A 197 -14.23 10.08 6.42
C GLN A 197 -13.03 10.62 7.20
N VAL A 198 -11.91 9.93 7.09
CA VAL A 198 -10.65 10.25 7.75
C VAL A 198 -9.61 10.52 6.68
N ALA A 199 -8.92 11.65 6.80
CA ALA A 199 -7.74 11.97 6.02
C ALA A 199 -6.55 12.23 6.96
N LEU A 200 -5.49 11.45 6.81
CA LEU A 200 -4.21 11.65 7.50
C LEU A 200 -3.19 12.12 6.49
N MET A 201 -2.64 13.32 6.68
CA MET A 201 -1.68 13.92 5.77
C MET A 201 -0.34 14.15 6.48
N LEU A 202 0.73 13.69 5.85
CA LEU A 202 2.10 14.07 6.18
C LEU A 202 2.63 14.98 5.06
N PRO A 203 2.78 16.30 5.28
CA PRO A 203 3.28 17.23 4.27
C PRO A 203 4.82 17.32 4.22
N ASP A 204 5.33 17.81 3.08
CA ASP A 204 6.76 18.09 2.84
C ASP A 204 7.35 19.02 3.90
N GLY A 205 8.58 18.72 4.32
CA GLY A 205 9.30 19.41 5.40
C GLY A 205 9.58 18.56 6.62
N HIS A 206 9.00 17.36 6.69
CA HIS A 206 9.31 16.34 7.69
C HIS A 206 10.26 15.28 7.09
N ARG A 207 11.44 15.68 6.60
CA ARG A 207 12.39 14.75 5.93
C ARG A 207 13.31 14.00 6.87
N ASP A 208 13.53 14.51 8.09
CA ASP A 208 14.28 13.83 9.16
C ASP A 208 13.56 12.59 9.71
N VAL A 209 12.39 12.28 9.13
CA VAL A 209 11.42 11.27 9.54
C VAL A 209 11.56 9.96 8.76
N CYS A 210 12.23 10.02 7.61
CA CYS A 210 12.31 8.93 6.64
C CYS A 210 13.68 8.25 6.54
N THR A 211 14.63 8.64 7.39
CA THR A 211 16.01 8.18 7.34
C THR A 211 16.20 6.85 8.04
#